data_AF-A0A8S3B962-F1
#
_entry.id   AF-A0A8S3B962-F1
#
_cell.length_a   1.000
_cell.length_b   1.000
_cell.length_c   1.000
_cell.angle_alpha   90.00
_cell.angle_beta   90.00
_cell.angle_gamma   90.00
#
_symmetry.space_group_name_H-M   'P 1'
#
loop_
_entity.id
_entity.type
_entity.pdbx_description
1 polymer ?
#
loop_
_entity_poly.entity_id
_entity_poly.type
_entity_poly.pdbx_seq_one_letter_code
_entity_poly.pdbx_strand_id
1 'polypeptide(L)' 'RVHTIVISTQHSPSVTQEQLRDDLLNKVIKTVVPKELLDDKTVYYLNPSGKFEIGGPQGDAGLTGRKIIVDTYGGWGAHG' A
#
# COMPACT_ATOMS: atom_id res chain seq x y z
N ARG A 1 -1.29 8.51 16.63
CA ARG A 1 -2.25 7.60 15.96
C ARG A 1 -2.09 7.70 14.46
N VAL A 2 -2.31 6.61 13.72
CA VAL A 2 -2.38 6.60 12.25
C VAL A 2 -3.82 6.88 11.83
N HIS A 3 -4.01 7.89 10.97
CA HIS A 3 -5.34 8.27 10.51
C HIS A 3 -5.83 7.36 9.38
N THR A 4 -5.02 7.19 8.33
CA THR A 4 -5.39 6.45 7.13
C THR A 4 -4.25 5.57 6.66
N ILE A 5 -4.58 4.36 6.21
CA ILE A 5 -3.66 3.45 5.52
C ILE A 5 -4.26 3.12 4.14
N VAL A 6 -3.44 3.23 3.11
CA VAL A 6 -3.80 2.90 1.73
C VAL A 6 -2.83 1.84 1.20
N ILE A 7 -3.35 0.77 0.62
CA ILE A 7 -2.55 -0.24 -0.07
C ILE A 7 -3.25 -0.56 -1.39
N SER A 8 -2.51 -0.47 -2.49
CA SER A 8 -2.88 -1.02 -3.79
C SER A 8 -1.81 -2.01 -4.21
N THR A 9 -2.14 -3.30 -4.21
CA THR A 9 -1.22 -4.36 -4.62
C THR A 9 -1.74 -5.08 -5.85
N GLN A 10 -0.83 -5.40 -6.78
CA GLN A 10 -1.12 -6.32 -7.86
C GLN A 10 -1.38 -7.72 -7.28
N HIS A 11 -2.28 -8.48 -7.90
CA HIS A 11 -2.65 -9.83 -7.45
C HIS A 11 -2.96 -10.77 -8.62
N SER A 12 -2.94 -12.08 -8.35
CA SER A 12 -3.42 -13.10 -9.30
C SER A 12 -4.94 -12.98 -9.50
N PRO A 13 -5.48 -13.27 -10.70
CA PRO A 13 -6.92 -13.35 -10.94
C PRO A 13 -7.66 -14.38 -10.07
N SER A 14 -6.93 -15.36 -9.51
CA SER A 14 -7.48 -16.39 -8.62
C SER A 14 -7.74 -15.90 -7.20
N VAL A 15 -7.21 -14.74 -6.81
CA VAL A 15 -7.34 -14.20 -5.45
C VAL A 15 -8.60 -13.34 -5.36
N THR A 16 -9.44 -13.63 -4.37
CA THR A 16 -10.65 -12.84 -4.11
C THR A 16 -10.31 -11.53 -3.39
N GLN A 17 -11.14 -10.51 -3.58
CA GLN A 17 -10.96 -9.23 -2.90
C GLN A 17 -11.08 -9.35 -1.38
N GLU A 18 -11.95 -10.25 -0.89
CA GLU A 18 -12.09 -10.51 0.54
C GLU A 18 -10.82 -11.11 1.13
N GLN A 19 -10.27 -12.15 0.49
CA GLN A 19 -9.02 -12.78 0.91
C GLN A 19 -7.87 -11.75 0.91
N LEU A 20 -7.78 -10.93 -0.14
CA LEU A 20 -6.74 -9.91 -0.25
C LEU A 20 -6.84 -8.88 0.88
N ARG A 21 -8.05 -8.42 1.21
CA ARG A 21 -8.27 -7.45 2.30
C ARG A 21 -7.89 -8.04 3.65
N ASP A 22 -8.29 -9.29 3.93
CA ASP A 22 -7.94 -9.95 5.19
C ASP A 22 -6.42 -10.16 5.32
N ASP A 23 -5.78 -10.64 4.25
CA ASP A 23 -4.34 -10.87 4.22
C ASP A 23 -3.55 -9.56 4.40
N LEU A 24 -3.94 -8.48 3.71
CA LEU A 24 -3.31 -7.18 3.88
C LEU A 24 -3.48 -6.65 5.31
N LEU A 25 -4.65 -6.82 5.92
CA LEU A 25 -4.88 -6.36 7.28
C LEU A 25 -4.08 -7.17 8.30
N ASN A 26 -4.14 -8.50 8.23
CA ASN A 26 -3.61 -9.40 9.26
C ASN A 26 -2.13 -9.73 9.08
N LYS A 27 -1.67 -9.93 7.84
CA LYS A 27 -0.29 -10.36 7.55
C LYS A 27 0.64 -9.20 7.28
N VAL A 28 0.13 -8.07 6.81
CA VAL A 28 0.94 -6.88 6.49
C VAL A 28 0.76 -5.81 7.55
N ILE A 29 -0.42 -5.18 7.64
CA ILE A 29 -0.62 -3.97 8.46
C ILE A 29 -0.39 -4.26 9.94
N LYS A 30 -1.05 -5.27 10.51
CA LYS A 30 -0.90 -5.63 11.94
C LYS A 30 0.51 -6.15 12.29
N THR A 31 1.29 -6.57 11.31
CA THR A 31 2.68 -7.02 11.48
C THR A 31 3.65 -5.86 11.54
N VAL A 32 3.42 -4.80 10.74
CA VAL A 32 4.37 -3.69 10.57
C VAL A 32 4.00 -2.43 11.36
N VAL A 33 2.71 -2.16 11.57
CA VAL A 33 2.26 -0.96 12.27
C VAL A 33 2.09 -1.28 13.76
N PRO A 34 2.78 -0.56 14.67
CA PRO A 34 2.60 -0.75 16.11
C PRO A 34 1.13 -0.62 16.53
N LYS A 35 0.67 -1.52 17.41
CA LYS A 35 -0.74 -1.64 17.79
C LYS A 35 -1.28 -0.38 18.46
N GLU A 36 -0.45 0.30 19.24
CA GLU A 36 -0.75 1.56 19.92
C GLU A 36 -1.02 2.73 18.97
N LEU A 37 -0.68 2.60 17.70
CA LEU A 37 -0.97 3.60 16.68
C LEU A 37 -2.26 3.32 15.91
N LEU A 38 -2.83 2.12 16.02
CA LEU A 38 -4.05 1.68 15.36
C LEU A 38 -5.24 1.77 16.32
N ASP A 39 -6.35 2.30 15.83
CA ASP A 39 -7.60 2.38 16.59
C ASP A 39 -8.82 2.15 15.67
N ASP A 40 -10.00 2.07 16.28
CA ASP A 40 -11.27 1.85 15.55
C ASP A 40 -11.63 2.99 14.58
N LYS A 41 -10.92 4.12 14.64
CA LYS A 41 -11.07 5.26 13.75
C LYS A 41 -9.99 5.28 12.66
N THR A 42 -9.09 4.30 12.60
CA THR A 42 -8.13 4.19 11.49
C THR A 42 -8.88 3.77 10.22
N VAL A 43 -8.73 4.56 9.16
CA VAL A 43 -9.39 4.31 7.88
C VAL A 43 -8.49 3.44 6.99
N TYR A 44 -9.07 2.37 6.44
CA TYR A 44 -8.34 1.42 5.59
C TYR A 44 -8.87 1.42 4.16
N TYR A 45 -8.02 1.79 3.20
CA TYR A 45 -8.29 1.65 1.77
C TYR A 45 -7.40 0.54 1.19
N LEU A 46 -7.94 -0.68 1.18
CA LEU A 46 -7.24 -1.88 0.71
C LEU A 46 -7.76 -2.23 -0.69
N ASN A 47 -6.89 -2.14 -1.69
CA ASN A 47 -7.20 -2.24 -3.12
C ASN A 47 -8.48 -1.48 -3.52
N PRO A 48 -8.52 -0.14 -3.36
CA PRO A 48 -9.72 0.66 -3.62
C PRO A 48 -10.16 0.64 -5.10
N SER A 49 -9.24 0.37 -6.04
CA SER A 49 -9.57 0.16 -7.46
C SER A 49 -10.23 -1.18 -7.76
N GLY A 50 -10.29 -2.09 -6.77
CA GLY A 50 -10.74 -3.46 -6.95
C GLY A 50 -9.67 -4.32 -7.62
N LYS A 51 -9.91 -4.73 -8.88
CA LYS A 51 -9.01 -5.64 -9.60
C LYS A 51 -7.74 -4.94 -10.04
N PHE A 52 -6.60 -5.49 -9.65
CA PHE A 52 -5.27 -5.06 -10.08
C PHE A 52 -4.46 -6.28 -10.52
N GLU A 53 -4.81 -6.84 -11.69
CA GLU A 53 -4.21 -8.08 -12.20
C GLU A 53 -3.01 -7.81 -13.12
N ILE A 54 -3.08 -6.74 -13.92
CA ILE A 54 -2.00 -6.29 -14.82
C ILE A 54 -1.20 -5.18 -14.13
N GLY A 55 0.12 -5.35 -14.04
CA GLY A 55 1.03 -4.40 -13.40
C GLY A 55 2.44 -4.53 -13.93
N GLY A 56 3.41 -3.95 -13.23
CA GLY A 56 4.80 -3.86 -13.70
C GLY A 56 4.93 -3.05 -15.01
N PRO A 57 6.00 -3.27 -15.80
CA PRO A 57 6.25 -2.52 -17.02
C PRO A 57 5.15 -2.61 -18.09
N GLN A 58 4.31 -3.65 -18.03
CA GLN A 58 3.15 -3.80 -18.92
C GLN A 58 2.05 -2.78 -18.58
N GLY A 59 1.90 -2.42 -17.30
CA GLY A 59 0.87 -1.50 -16.82
C GLY A 59 1.33 -0.04 -16.71
N ASP A 60 2.62 0.20 -16.47
CA ASP A 60 3.18 1.55 -16.31
C ASP A 60 4.68 1.58 -16.65
N ALA A 61 5.12 2.59 -17.41
CA ALA A 61 6.51 2.69 -17.85
C ALA A 61 7.44 3.14 -16.71
N GLY A 62 8.51 2.37 -16.48
CA GLY A 62 9.52 2.68 -15.46
C GLY A 62 10.69 3.49 -16.02
N LEU A 63 11.14 4.50 -15.28
CA LEU A 63 12.39 5.22 -15.54
C LEU A 63 13.22 5.35 -14.26
N THR A 64 14.54 5.26 -14.39
CA THR A 64 15.48 5.47 -13.28
C THR A 64 15.31 6.86 -12.66
N GLY A 65 15.43 6.96 -11.34
CA GLY A 65 15.34 8.24 -10.62
C GLY A 65 13.93 8.82 -10.50
N ARG A 66 12.87 8.04 -10.72
CA ARG A 66 11.46 8.50 -10.59
C ARG A 66 10.80 8.13 -9.26
N LYS A 67 11.60 7.83 -8.24
CA LYS A 67 11.14 7.52 -6.87
C LYS A 67 11.95 8.25 -5.77
N ILE A 68 12.64 9.35 -6.11
CA ILE A 68 13.57 10.06 -5.20
C ILE A 68 12.99 10.48 -3.84
N ILE A 69 11.71 10.83 -3.75
CA ILE A 69 11.07 11.20 -2.47
C ILE A 69 10.72 9.95 -1.65
N VAL A 70 10.42 8.83 -2.31
CA VAL A 70 10.24 7.53 -1.64
C VAL A 70 11.58 7.03 -1.10
N ASP A 71 12.66 7.22 -1.86
CA ASP A 71 14.02 6.77 -1.50
C ASP A 71 14.66 7.58 -0.36
N THR A 72 14.06 8.72 0.02
CA THR A 72 14.61 9.62 1.02
C THR A 72 13.69 9.76 2.24
N TYR A 73 13.03 10.91 2.39
CA TYR A 73 12.37 11.28 3.64
C TYR A 73 10.85 11.29 3.53
N GLY A 74 10.26 10.78 2.45
CA GLY A 74 8.81 10.70 2.29
C GLY A 74 8.11 12.07 2.35
N GLY A 75 8.79 13.13 1.90
CA GLY A 75 8.28 14.50 1.89
C GLY A 75 8.62 15.33 3.14
N TRP A 76 9.27 14.73 4.14
CA TRP A 76 9.84 15.46 5.27
C TRP A 76 11.20 16.08 4.90
N GLY A 77 11.60 17.17 5.56
CA GLY A 77 12.89 17.82 5.30
C GLY A 77 12.98 18.43 3.90
N ALA A 78 14.01 18.04 3.13
CA ALA A 78 14.25 18.52 1.77
C ALA A 78 15.00 17.50 0.90
N HIS A 79 14.88 17.63 -0.42
CA HIS A 79 15.66 16.90 -1.43
C HIS A 79 16.13 17.90 -2.50
N GLY A 80 17.40 17.80 -2.93
CA GLY A 80 18.00 18.65 -3.96
C GLY A 80 17.58 18.32 -5.37
#